data_AF-A0A3B8RIX2-F1
#
_entry.id   AF-A0A3B8RIX2-F1
#
_cell.length_a   1.000
_cell.length_b   1.000
_cell.length_c   1.000
_cell.angle_alpha   90.00
_cell.angle_beta   90.00
_cell.angle_gamma   90.00
#
_symmetry.space_group_name_H-M   'P 1'
#
loop_
_entity.id
_entity.type
_entity.pdbx_description
1 polymer ?
#
loop_
_entity_poly.entity_id
_entity_poly.type
_entity_poly.pdbx_seq_one_letter_code
_entity_poly.pdbx_strand_id
1 'polypeptide(L)'
;GSIEQDADVVLFLYRPEVYGFEVWPGTQETCKGAAEIIISKQRNGPTGDVKLAFIKEYARFENLAHARQIAEYTAVEAEEDII
;
A
#
# COMPACT_ATOMS: atom_id res chain seq x y z
N GLY A 1 21.73 3.71 -18.13
CA GLY A 1 22.40 4.00 -16.83
C GLY A 1 22.59 2.70 -16.10
N SER A 2 23.74 2.45 -15.46
CA SER A 2 24.10 1.12 -14.93
C SER A 2 23.41 0.74 -13.62
N ILE A 3 22.73 1.68 -12.95
CA ILE A 3 22.20 1.48 -11.60
C ILE A 3 21.25 0.28 -11.48
N GLU A 4 20.43 0.06 -12.50
CA GLU A 4 19.48 -1.05 -12.52
C GLU A 4 20.18 -2.39 -12.78
N GLN A 5 21.33 -2.38 -13.44
CA GLN A 5 22.12 -3.59 -13.66
C GLN A 5 22.78 -4.04 -12.36
N ASP A 6 23.28 -3.09 -11.56
CA ASP A 6 24.05 -3.37 -10.34
C ASP A 6 23.16 -3.72 -9.13
N ALA A 7 21.90 -3.26 -9.10
CA ALA A 7 20.96 -3.54 -7.99
C ALA A 7 20.63 -5.03 -7.84
N ASP A 8 20.50 -5.49 -6.60
CA ASP A 8 19.96 -6.83 -6.29
C ASP A 8 18.43 -6.85 -6.32
N VAL A 9 17.81 -5.77 -5.86
CA VAL A 9 16.37 -5.58 -5.78
C VAL A 9 15.99 -4.19 -6.27
N VAL A 10 14.91 -4.10 -7.05
CA VAL A 10 14.31 -2.83 -7.48
C VAL A 10 12.83 -2.87 -7.13
N LEU A 11 12.38 -1.81 -6.46
CA LEU A 11 11.02 -1.65 -5.97
C LEU A 11 10.44 -0.35 -6.53
N PHE A 12 9.21 -0.40 -7.00
CA PHE A 12 8.42 0.79 -7.28
C PHE A 12 7.29 0.93 -6.26
N LEU A 13 6.99 2.17 -5.89
CA LEU A 13 5.87 2.53 -5.04
C LEU A 13 4.77 3.14 -5.92
N TYR A 14 3.58 2.54 -5.89
CA TYR A 14 2.43 3.06 -6.61
C TYR A 14 1.26 3.29 -5.66
N ARG A 15 0.72 4.51 -5.67
CA ARG A 15 -0.45 4.92 -4.87
C ARG A 15 -1.49 5.53 -5.80
N PRO A 16 -2.50 4.78 -6.26
CA PRO A 16 -3.50 5.30 -7.20
C PRO A 16 -4.23 6.55 -6.66
N GLU A 17 -4.48 6.61 -5.36
CA GLU A 17 -5.12 7.76 -4.71
C GLU A 17 -4.36 9.09 -4.88
N VAL A 18 -3.03 9.06 -5.06
CA VAL A 18 -2.22 10.27 -5.30
C VAL A 18 -2.46 10.83 -6.70
N TYR A 19 -2.90 9.97 -7.63
CA TYR A 19 -3.22 10.32 -9.00
C TYR A 19 -4.72 10.56 -9.22
N GLY A 20 -5.53 10.60 -8.13
CA GLY A 20 -6.96 10.88 -8.20
C GLY A 20 -7.84 9.67 -8.52
N PHE A 21 -7.34 8.45 -8.38
CA PHE A 21 -8.15 7.24 -8.47
C PHE A 21 -8.79 6.92 -7.11
N GLU A 22 -10.09 6.57 -7.12
CA GLU A 22 -10.83 6.11 -5.93
C GLU A 22 -10.87 4.58 -5.82
N VAL A 23 -10.74 3.91 -6.97
CA VAL A 23 -10.68 2.45 -7.11
C VAL A 23 -9.41 2.05 -7.84
N TRP A 24 -8.96 0.82 -7.63
CA TRP A 24 -7.82 0.28 -8.37
C TRP A 24 -8.14 0.23 -9.87
N PRO A 25 -7.20 0.63 -10.75
CA PRO A 25 -7.40 0.54 -12.19
C PRO A 25 -7.78 -0.88 -12.63
N GLY A 26 -8.90 -1.01 -13.34
CA GLY A 26 -9.38 -2.30 -13.84
C GLY A 26 -10.13 -3.17 -12.82
N THR A 27 -10.41 -2.66 -11.61
CA THR A 27 -11.23 -3.37 -10.61
C THR A 27 -12.33 -2.46 -10.04
N GLN A 28 -13.15 -3.01 -9.14
CA GLN A 28 -14.13 -2.25 -8.35
C GLN A 28 -13.70 -2.06 -6.89
N GLU A 29 -12.48 -2.49 -6.53
CA GLU A 29 -11.95 -2.40 -5.18
C GLU A 29 -11.47 -0.98 -4.89
N THR A 30 -11.78 -0.44 -3.72
CA THR A 30 -11.23 0.86 -3.31
C THR A 30 -9.71 0.81 -3.15
N CYS A 31 -9.02 1.86 -3.60
CA CYS A 31 -7.58 2.04 -3.40
C CYS A 31 -7.25 3.07 -2.31
N LYS A 32 -8.27 3.57 -1.59
CA LYS A 32 -8.08 4.57 -0.54
C LYS A 32 -7.23 4.01 0.59
N GLY A 33 -6.18 4.73 0.96
CA GLY A 33 -5.26 4.31 2.03
C GLY A 33 -4.49 3.04 1.70
N ALA A 34 -4.38 2.66 0.42
CA ALA A 34 -3.62 1.51 -0.03
C ALA A 34 -2.48 1.93 -0.97
N ALA A 35 -1.40 1.16 -0.96
CA ALA A 35 -0.25 1.34 -1.82
C ALA A 35 0.21 -0.02 -2.34
N GLU A 36 0.66 -0.06 -3.58
CA GLU A 36 1.23 -1.23 -4.20
C GLU A 36 2.76 -1.10 -4.27
N ILE A 37 3.43 -2.14 -3.78
CA ILE A 37 4.87 -2.32 -3.88
C ILE A 37 5.12 -3.29 -5.03
N ILE A 38 5.75 -2.81 -6.08
CA ILE A 38 6.03 -3.61 -7.28
C ILE A 38 7.51 -3.99 -7.25
N ILE A 39 7.78 -5.28 -7.10
CA ILE A 39 9.14 -5.84 -7.12
C ILE A 39 9.50 -6.10 -8.58
N SER A 40 10.11 -5.12 -9.25
CA SER A 40 10.47 -5.23 -10.67
C SER A 40 11.74 -6.05 -10.90
N LYS A 41 12.64 -6.10 -9.90
CA LYS A 41 13.85 -6.92 -9.92
C LYS A 41 14.07 -7.59 -8.56
N GLN A 42 14.42 -8.87 -8.58
CA GLN A 42 14.82 -9.66 -7.43
C GLN A 42 15.83 -10.71 -7.92
N ARG A 43 17.13 -10.53 -7.68
CA ARG A 43 18.18 -11.39 -8.27
C ARG A 43 18.07 -12.86 -7.87
N ASN A 44 17.65 -13.12 -6.63
CA ASN A 44 17.64 -14.46 -6.02
C ASN A 44 16.22 -14.93 -5.65
N GLY A 45 15.19 -14.41 -6.31
CA GLY A 45 13.81 -14.75 -5.96
C GLY A 45 12.80 -14.25 -6.99
N PRO A 46 11.51 -14.55 -6.78
CA PRO A 46 10.47 -14.09 -7.68
C PRO A 46 10.28 -12.58 -7.58
N THR A 47 9.88 -11.99 -8.71
CA THR A 47 9.25 -10.68 -8.78
C THR A 47 7.76 -10.80 -8.45
N GLY A 48 7.10 -9.67 -8.23
CA GLY A 48 5.67 -9.63 -7.97
C GLY A 48 5.24 -8.39 -7.21
N ASP A 49 3.96 -8.34 -6.90
CA ASP A 49 3.28 -7.13 -6.47
C ASP A 49 2.64 -7.40 -5.11
N VAL A 50 2.80 -6.47 -4.17
CA VAL A 50 2.23 -6.59 -2.83
C VAL A 50 1.48 -5.32 -2.46
N LYS A 51 0.22 -5.46 -2.08
CA LYS A 51 -0.58 -4.35 -1.56
C LYS A 51 -0.38 -4.20 -0.05
N LEU A 52 -0.01 -3.00 0.36
CA LEU A 52 0.11 -2.56 1.75
C LEU A 52 -0.90 -1.46 2.04
N ALA A 53 -1.21 -1.25 3.31
CA ALA A 53 -1.89 -0.04 3.73
C ALA A 53 -0.90 1.12 3.86
N PHE A 54 -1.36 2.33 3.57
CA PHE A 54 -0.62 3.56 3.72
C PHE A 54 -1.37 4.53 4.64
N ILE A 55 -0.78 4.80 5.81
CA ILE A 55 -1.32 5.74 6.79
C ILE A 55 -0.69 7.11 6.51
N LYS A 56 -1.50 8.03 5.97
CA LYS A 56 -1.05 9.31 5.41
C LYS A 56 -0.47 10.22 6.47
N GLU A 57 -1.06 10.20 7.66
CA GLU A 57 -0.75 11.01 8.82
C GLU A 57 0.69 10.78 9.29
N TYR A 58 1.21 9.56 9.09
CA TYR A 58 2.55 9.15 9.53
C TYR A 58 3.48 8.79 8.37
N ALA A 59 3.02 8.93 7.11
CA ALA A 59 3.71 8.43 5.92
C ALA A 59 4.21 6.97 6.07
N ARG A 60 3.40 6.11 6.69
CA ARG A 60 3.79 4.77 7.13
C ARG A 60 3.09 3.68 6.32
N PHE A 61 3.85 2.65 5.93
CA PHE A 61 3.33 1.43 5.32
C PHE A 61 3.11 0.35 6.39
N GLU A 62 1.95 -0.27 6.36
CA GLU A 62 1.56 -1.33 7.28
C GLU A 62 1.04 -2.54 6.50
N ASN A 63 1.11 -3.73 7.11
CA ASN A 63 0.46 -4.90 6.55
C ASN A 63 -1.04 -4.62 6.37
N LEU A 64 -1.58 -4.92 5.18
CA LEU A 64 -2.96 -4.57 4.84
C LEU A 64 -3.99 -5.17 5.82
N ALA A 65 -3.75 -6.40 6.28
CA ALA A 65 -4.57 -7.04 7.31
C ALA A 65 -4.49 -6.31 8.67
N HIS A 66 -3.29 -5.87 9.06
CA HIS A 66 -3.06 -5.15 10.30
C HIS A 66 -3.70 -3.75 10.27
N ALA A 67 -3.60 -3.05 9.15
CA ALA A 67 -4.22 -1.74 9.00
C ALA A 67 -5.75 -1.79 8.90
N ARG A 68 -6.32 -2.84 8.30
CA ARG A 68 -7.77 -3.06 8.35
C ARG A 68 -8.25 -3.22 9.80
N GLN A 69 -7.52 -4.00 10.60
CA GLN A 69 -7.81 -4.13 12.03
C GLN A 69 -7.70 -2.78 12.74
N ILE A 70 -6.61 -2.02 12.54
CA ILE A 70 -6.46 -0.69 13.15
C ILE A 70 -7.63 0.23 12.76
N ALA A 71 -7.98 0.31 11.48
CA ALA A 71 -9.08 1.15 11.00
C ALA A 71 -10.42 0.74 11.64
N GLU A 72 -10.70 -0.57 11.72
CA GLU A 72 -11.89 -1.10 12.38
C GLU A 72 -11.90 -0.75 13.88
N TYR A 73 -10.79 -0.96 14.63
CA TYR A 73 -10.70 -0.58 16.04
C TYR A 73 -10.87 0.94 16.27
N THR A 74 -10.20 1.78 15.48
CA THR A 74 -10.32 3.24 15.62
C THR A 74 -11.72 3.77 15.26
N ALA A 75 -12.41 3.10 14.34
CA ALA A 75 -13.79 3.46 14.00
C ALA A 75 -14.76 3.09 15.12
N VAL A 76 -14.54 1.95 15.78
CA VAL A 76 -15.33 1.52 16.94
C VAL A 76 -15.13 2.49 18.11
N GLU A 77 -13.89 2.88 18.45
CA GLU A 77 -13.63 3.87 19.52
C GLU A 77 -14.34 5.21 19.23
N ALA A 78 -14.30 5.68 17.98
CA ALA A 78 -14.95 6.92 17.59
C ALA A 78 -16.50 6.85 17.65
N GLU A 79 -17.10 5.68 17.45
CA GLU A 79 -18.55 5.50 17.59
C GLU A 79 -18.99 5.38 19.06
N GLU A 80 -18.17 4.77 19.93
CA GLU A 80 -18.45 4.66 21.36
C GLU A 80 -18.41 6.02 22.08
N ASP A 81 -17.57 6.95 21.64
CA ASP A 81 -17.47 8.31 22.20
C ASP A 81 -18.63 9.26 21.80
N ILE A 82 -19.56 8.82 20.94
CA ILE A 82 -20.69 9.64 20.44
C ILE A 82 -22.00 9.41 21.24
N ILE A 83 -22.01 8.53 22.24
CA ILE A 83 -23.18 8.22 23.09
C ILE A 83 -23.05 8.87 24.47
#